data_AF-A0A8S1NIH3-F1
#
_entry.id   AF-A0A8S1NIH3-F1
#
_cell.length_a   1.000
_cell.length_b   1.000
_cell.length_c   1.000
_cell.angle_alpha   90.00
_cell.angle_beta   90.00
_cell.angle_gamma   90.00
#
_symmetry.space_group_name_H-M   'P 1'
#
loop_
_entity.id
_entity.type
_entity.pdbx_description
1 polymer ?
#
loop_
_entity_poly.entity_id
_entity_poly.type
_entity_poly.pdbx_seq_one_letter_code
_entity_poly.pdbx_strand_id
1 'polypeptide(L)'
;MSDNNSEENSTSSREIDMQQMVIKLYIEMIDAKENSSGYIEYIPQFDLGDIIQSNVVNVLKLTNKIKELGIQLDGRTISYYSYDCEMYINCGIDPVHYSYVIPLEEIQLNNQIRIKSFQPISLISFVMSEEMNERINRLKEQNCNDQQIKLQKDQENQKQCRRIKERRIGYIIEKVSKWRQYYNGIIIDGENKRFTLEEAAKKVNISKKSLDDYQIQIKKGRKFGFNFNEHKNEKVGVLRAFVKKNSCLKKKKIQLE
;
A
#
# COMPACT_ATOMS: atom_id res chain seq x y z
N MET A 1 -48.98 63.70 -2.12
CA MET A 1 -47.62 63.70 -1.57
C MET A 1 -47.56 62.45 -0.72
N SER A 2 -47.27 61.31 -1.36
CA SER A 2 -45.90 60.78 -1.53
C SER A 2 -45.47 60.05 -0.26
N ASP A 3 -44.94 58.85 -0.26
CA ASP A 3 -44.69 57.80 -1.24
C ASP A 3 -44.17 56.63 -0.37
N ASN A 4 -44.45 55.38 -0.77
CA ASN A 4 -43.53 54.22 -0.75
C ASN A 4 -42.80 53.81 0.56
N ASN A 5 -42.41 52.58 0.83
CA ASN A 5 -42.54 51.21 0.32
C ASN A 5 -41.49 50.43 1.15
N SER A 6 -41.64 49.11 1.26
CA SER A 6 -40.63 48.11 1.67
C SER A 6 -40.06 48.21 3.13
N GLU A 7 -39.68 47.14 3.82
CA GLU A 7 -39.13 45.87 3.37
C GLU A 7 -39.32 44.79 4.46
N GLU A 8 -39.84 43.65 4.02
CA GLU A 8 -39.83 42.37 4.73
C GLU A 8 -38.38 41.87 4.82
N ASN A 9 -37.87 41.62 6.03
CA ASN A 9 -36.68 40.80 6.21
C ASN A 9 -37.07 39.42 6.71
N SER A 10 -37.65 38.66 5.79
CA SER A 10 -37.70 37.21 5.81
C SER A 10 -36.26 36.72 5.71
N THR A 11 -35.71 36.24 6.83
CA THR A 11 -34.43 35.55 6.87
C THR A 11 -34.58 34.24 6.09
N SER A 12 -34.43 34.32 4.77
CA SER A 12 -34.30 33.21 3.85
C SER A 12 -33.00 32.50 4.21
N SER A 13 -33.12 31.52 5.10
CA SER A 13 -32.19 30.39 5.15
C SER A 13 -32.17 29.83 3.74
N ARG A 14 -31.08 30.10 3.02
CA ARG A 14 -30.78 29.49 1.74
C ARG A 14 -30.71 27.99 1.99
N GLU A 15 -31.83 27.31 1.77
CA GLU A 15 -31.84 25.89 1.46
C GLU A 15 -30.95 25.76 0.22
N ILE A 16 -29.73 25.29 0.47
CA ILE A 16 -28.81 24.92 -0.61
C ILE A 16 -29.50 23.75 -1.27
N ASP A 17 -30.06 24.03 -2.45
CA ASP A 17 -30.66 23.08 -3.36
C ASP A 17 -29.70 21.87 -3.48
N MET A 18 -30.04 20.78 -2.77
CA MET A 18 -29.24 19.55 -2.78
C MET A 18 -29.43 18.93 -4.15
N GLN A 19 -28.64 19.38 -5.12
CA GLN A 19 -28.59 18.80 -6.45
C GLN A 19 -28.29 17.31 -6.31
N GLN A 20 -29.29 16.48 -6.55
CA GLN A 20 -29.15 15.03 -6.64
C GLN A 20 -28.12 14.74 -7.73
N MET A 21 -26.94 14.28 -7.33
CA MET A 21 -25.86 13.96 -8.24
C MET A 21 -25.91 12.46 -8.56
N VAL A 22 -26.46 12.15 -9.72
CA VAL A 22 -26.60 10.77 -10.21
C VAL A 22 -25.39 10.41 -11.07
N ILE A 23 -24.71 9.32 -10.72
CA ILE A 23 -23.52 8.83 -11.42
C ILE A 23 -23.63 7.34 -11.77
N LYS A 24 -22.69 6.84 -12.58
CA LYS A 24 -22.53 5.41 -12.86
C LYS A 24 -21.63 4.76 -11.82
N LEU A 25 -22.08 3.71 -11.16
CA LEU A 25 -21.27 2.96 -10.19
C LEU A 25 -20.95 1.56 -10.72
N TYR A 26 -19.66 1.21 -10.75
CA TYR A 26 -19.16 -0.11 -11.08
C TYR A 26 -18.52 -0.74 -9.85
N ILE A 27 -18.94 -1.95 -9.50
CA ILE A 27 -18.40 -2.69 -8.35
C ILE A 27 -17.86 -4.02 -8.88
N GLU A 28 -16.55 -4.17 -8.87
CA GLU A 28 -15.86 -5.40 -9.25
C GLU A 28 -15.65 -6.25 -7.99
N MET A 29 -16.38 -7.37 -7.89
CA MET A 29 -16.30 -8.32 -6.80
C MET A 29 -15.38 -9.46 -7.20
N ILE A 30 -14.30 -9.69 -6.44
CA ILE A 30 -13.31 -10.73 -6.74
C ILE A 30 -13.20 -11.69 -5.57
N ASP A 31 -13.63 -12.93 -5.81
CA ASP A 31 -13.49 -14.02 -4.88
C ASP A 31 -12.30 -14.89 -5.25
N ALA A 32 -11.31 -14.90 -4.37
CA ALA A 32 -10.02 -15.47 -4.69
C ALA A 32 -9.93 -17.00 -4.46
N LYS A 33 -11.06 -17.63 -4.08
CA LYS A 33 -11.22 -19.09 -3.98
C LYS A 33 -11.51 -19.74 -5.33
N GLU A 34 -12.08 -18.99 -6.26
CA GLU A 34 -12.35 -19.44 -7.61
C GLU A 34 -11.42 -18.67 -8.54
N ASN A 35 -10.51 -19.36 -9.22
CA ASN A 35 -9.38 -18.76 -9.97
C ASN A 35 -9.76 -17.77 -11.10
N SER A 36 -11.03 -17.42 -11.31
CA SER A 36 -11.48 -16.52 -12.38
C SER A 36 -12.86 -15.85 -12.22
N SER A 37 -13.66 -16.12 -11.18
CA SER A 37 -15.05 -15.61 -11.11
C SER A 37 -15.12 -14.26 -10.39
N GLY A 38 -14.54 -13.24 -11.02
CA GLY A 38 -14.95 -11.88 -10.69
C GLY A 38 -16.32 -11.60 -11.30
N TYR A 39 -17.28 -11.08 -10.53
CA TYR A 39 -18.51 -10.52 -11.11
C TYR A 39 -18.50 -9.00 -10.96
N ILE A 40 -19.07 -8.31 -11.96
CA ILE A 40 -19.17 -6.87 -11.97
C ILE A 40 -20.64 -6.52 -11.78
N GLU A 41 -20.91 -5.75 -10.73
CA GLU A 41 -22.22 -5.15 -10.52
C GLU A 41 -22.21 -3.72 -11.03
N TYR A 42 -23.19 -3.39 -11.87
CA TYR A 42 -23.30 -2.09 -12.52
C TYR A 42 -24.60 -1.42 -12.12
N ILE A 43 -24.48 -0.26 -11.51
CA ILE A 43 -25.61 0.57 -11.09
C ILE A 43 -25.58 1.85 -11.95
N PRO A 44 -26.48 1.97 -12.95
CA PRO A 44 -26.45 3.06 -13.92
C PRO A 44 -26.86 4.42 -13.34
N GLN A 45 -27.62 4.43 -12.25
CA GLN A 45 -28.15 5.62 -11.61
C GLN A 45 -27.92 5.51 -10.10
N PHE A 46 -26.70 5.81 -9.67
CA PHE A 46 -26.33 5.83 -8.25
C PHE A 46 -26.33 7.27 -7.74
N ASP A 47 -27.19 7.55 -6.77
CA ASP A 47 -27.33 8.88 -6.17
C ASP A 47 -26.30 9.11 -5.05
N LEU A 48 -25.50 10.16 -5.21
CA LEU A 48 -24.48 10.59 -4.24
C LEU A 48 -24.95 11.66 -3.27
N GLY A 49 -26.17 12.19 -3.39
CA GLY A 49 -26.65 13.36 -2.64
C GLY A 49 -26.32 13.31 -1.14
N ASP A 50 -26.68 12.21 -0.46
CA ASP A 50 -26.49 12.06 0.99
C ASP A 50 -25.04 11.73 1.42
N ILE A 51 -24.18 11.40 0.46
CA ILE A 51 -22.80 10.94 0.70
C ILE A 51 -21.80 12.10 0.58
N ILE A 52 -22.13 13.10 -0.25
CA ILE A 52 -21.25 14.25 -0.50
C ILE A 52 -21.17 15.12 0.75
N GLN A 53 -19.94 15.42 1.18
CA GLN A 53 -19.66 16.39 2.23
C GLN A 53 -18.50 17.27 1.80
N SER A 54 -18.67 18.59 1.80
CA SER A 54 -17.57 19.54 1.58
C SER A 54 -16.71 19.25 0.34
N ASN A 55 -17.35 18.98 -0.81
CA ASN A 55 -16.70 18.67 -2.09
C ASN A 55 -15.90 17.35 -2.12
N VAL A 56 -16.17 16.43 -1.19
CA VAL A 56 -15.62 15.08 -1.18
C VAL A 56 -16.71 14.04 -0.93
N VAL A 57 -16.49 12.83 -1.43
CA VAL A 57 -17.33 11.65 -1.19
C VAL A 57 -16.61 10.76 -0.19
N ASN A 58 -17.24 10.54 0.97
CA ASN A 58 -16.67 9.68 2.00
C ASN A 58 -16.84 8.20 1.62
N VAL A 59 -15.74 7.44 1.57
CA VAL A 59 -15.76 6.04 1.12
C VAL A 59 -16.56 5.16 2.09
N LEU A 60 -16.53 5.42 3.40
CA LEU A 60 -17.32 4.66 4.39
C LEU A 60 -18.83 4.83 4.16
N LYS A 61 -19.26 6.07 3.91
CA LYS A 61 -20.67 6.34 3.60
C LYS A 61 -21.08 5.69 2.27
N LEU A 62 -20.19 5.74 1.28
CA LEU A 62 -20.38 5.09 -0.01
C LEU A 62 -20.55 3.57 0.14
N THR A 63 -19.68 2.89 0.90
CA THR A 63 -19.80 1.44 1.13
C THR A 63 -21.04 1.07 1.93
N ASN A 64 -21.48 1.91 2.87
CA ASN A 64 -22.75 1.69 3.59
C ASN A 64 -23.97 1.77 2.66
N LYS A 65 -24.04 2.79 1.78
CA LYS A 65 -25.13 2.88 0.78
C LYS A 65 -25.11 1.70 -0.19
N ILE A 66 -23.93 1.19 -0.53
CA ILE A 66 -23.77 -0.03 -1.33
C ILE A 66 -24.31 -1.27 -0.60
N LYS A 67 -24.08 -1.38 0.72
CA LYS A 67 -24.63 -2.47 1.54
C LYS A 67 -26.16 -2.39 1.65
N GLU A 68 -26.73 -1.20 1.69
CA GLU A 68 -28.19 -0.99 1.65
C GLU A 68 -28.83 -1.49 0.34
N LEU A 69 -28.06 -1.51 -0.77
CA LEU A 69 -28.49 -2.11 -2.04
C LEU A 69 -28.42 -3.65 -2.05
N GLY A 70 -27.97 -4.28 -0.96
CA GLY A 70 -27.89 -5.73 -0.81
C GLY A 70 -26.51 -6.33 -1.16
N ILE A 71 -25.52 -5.50 -1.47
CA ILE A 71 -24.18 -5.95 -1.85
C ILE A 71 -23.36 -6.22 -0.59
N GLN A 72 -22.96 -7.48 -0.38
CA GLN A 72 -22.21 -7.89 0.81
C GLN A 72 -20.75 -7.47 0.71
N LEU A 73 -20.35 -6.44 1.44
CA LEU A 73 -18.96 -5.96 1.49
C LEU A 73 -18.19 -6.38 2.75
N ASP A 74 -18.88 -6.90 3.77
CA ASP A 74 -18.31 -7.13 5.10
C ASP A 74 -17.05 -8.02 5.05
N GLY A 75 -15.96 -7.53 5.64
CA GLY A 75 -14.68 -8.24 5.69
C GLY A 75 -13.94 -8.36 4.37
N ARG A 76 -14.39 -7.68 3.30
CA ARG A 76 -13.68 -7.59 2.02
C ARG A 76 -12.78 -6.36 1.98
N THR A 77 -11.68 -6.45 1.25
CA THR A 77 -10.78 -5.31 1.00
C THR A 77 -11.40 -4.40 -0.05
N ILE A 78 -11.56 -3.13 0.26
CA ILE A 78 -12.17 -2.12 -0.59
C ILE A 78 -11.09 -1.25 -1.24
N SER A 79 -11.21 -1.00 -2.53
CA SER A 79 -10.37 -0.06 -3.27
C SER A 79 -11.21 0.73 -4.25
N TYR A 80 -10.96 2.02 -4.42
CA TYR A 80 -11.58 2.80 -5.51
C TYR A 80 -10.54 3.10 -6.59
N TYR A 81 -10.98 3.24 -7.84
CA TYR A 81 -10.11 3.67 -8.92
C TYR A 81 -9.97 5.19 -8.89
N SER A 82 -8.74 5.70 -8.74
CA SER A 82 -8.45 7.12 -8.89
C SER A 82 -8.01 7.43 -10.32
N TYR A 83 -8.75 8.29 -11.00
CA TYR A 83 -8.45 8.74 -12.36
C TYR A 83 -7.21 9.65 -12.41
N ASP A 84 -6.99 10.46 -11.38
CA ASP A 84 -5.80 11.33 -11.30
C ASP A 84 -4.49 10.54 -11.28
N CYS A 85 -4.52 9.35 -10.64
CA CYS A 85 -3.36 8.48 -10.50
C CYS A 85 -3.40 7.25 -11.44
N GLU A 86 -4.46 7.09 -12.23
CA GLU A 86 -4.74 5.93 -13.08
C GLU A 86 -4.60 4.57 -12.38
N MET A 87 -4.94 4.48 -11.09
CA MET A 87 -4.75 3.26 -10.29
C MET A 87 -5.78 3.08 -9.18
N TYR A 88 -5.92 1.84 -8.69
CA TYR A 88 -6.74 1.53 -7.52
C TYR A 88 -6.05 1.96 -6.22
N ILE A 89 -6.74 2.78 -5.42
CA ILE A 89 -6.34 3.21 -4.09
C ILE A 89 -7.00 2.29 -3.07
N ASN A 90 -6.17 1.60 -2.28
CA ASN A 90 -6.63 0.67 -1.24
C ASN A 90 -7.13 1.44 -0.01
N CYS A 91 -8.38 1.21 0.38
CA CYS A 91 -9.04 1.83 1.53
C CYS A 91 -9.04 0.93 2.78
N GLY A 92 -8.50 -0.29 2.68
CA GLY A 92 -8.49 -1.27 3.76
C GLY A 92 -9.66 -2.25 3.68
N ILE A 93 -9.99 -2.84 4.82
CA ILE A 93 -11.06 -3.85 4.95
C ILE A 93 -12.36 -3.14 5.34
N ASP A 94 -13.50 -3.53 4.78
CA ASP A 94 -14.81 -3.01 5.20
C ASP A 94 -15.13 -3.49 6.64
N PRO A 95 -15.54 -2.59 7.56
CA PRO A 95 -15.80 -1.17 7.35
C PRO A 95 -14.52 -0.32 7.22
N VAL A 96 -14.46 0.48 6.15
CA VAL A 96 -13.29 1.35 5.87
C VAL A 96 -13.22 2.53 6.82
N HIS A 97 -12.01 3.05 7.07
CA HIS A 97 -11.83 4.20 7.95
C HIS A 97 -12.43 5.49 7.35
N TYR A 98 -13.02 6.36 8.19
CA TYR A 98 -13.70 7.59 7.74
C TYR A 98 -12.78 8.61 7.05
N SER A 99 -11.45 8.46 7.18
CA SER A 99 -10.47 9.35 6.53
C SER A 99 -10.34 9.14 5.03
N TYR A 100 -10.84 8.03 4.49
CA TYR A 100 -10.78 7.77 3.05
C TYR A 100 -11.88 8.57 2.34
N VAL A 101 -11.45 9.43 1.41
CA VAL A 101 -12.32 10.33 0.65
C VAL A 101 -11.95 10.33 -0.82
N ILE A 102 -12.96 10.47 -1.68
CA ILE A 102 -12.80 10.64 -3.13
C ILE A 102 -13.11 12.11 -3.45
N PRO A 103 -12.20 12.85 -4.10
CA PRO A 103 -12.48 14.23 -4.53
C PRO A 103 -13.69 14.28 -5.47
N LEU A 104 -14.63 15.20 -5.24
CA LEU A 104 -15.83 15.30 -6.07
C LEU A 104 -15.50 15.70 -7.51
N GLU A 105 -14.45 16.49 -7.69
CA GLU A 105 -13.90 16.88 -9.00
C GLU A 105 -13.58 15.66 -9.88
N GLU A 106 -13.00 14.61 -9.27
CA GLU A 106 -12.64 13.38 -9.95
C GLU A 106 -13.89 12.64 -10.47
N ILE A 107 -14.97 12.68 -9.66
CA ILE A 107 -16.25 12.03 -9.96
C ILE A 107 -17.00 12.82 -11.04
N GLN A 108 -17.01 14.15 -10.95
CA GLN A 108 -17.70 15.03 -11.90
C GLN A 108 -17.13 14.91 -13.31
N LEU A 109 -15.80 14.86 -13.44
CA LEU A 109 -15.12 14.74 -14.74
C LEU A 109 -15.45 13.43 -15.45
N ASN A 110 -15.55 12.33 -14.70
CA ASN A 110 -15.71 10.99 -15.26
C ASN A 110 -17.16 10.49 -15.26
N ASN A 111 -18.04 11.14 -14.49
CA ASN A 111 -19.42 10.75 -14.23
C ASN A 111 -19.59 9.26 -13.86
N GLN A 112 -18.57 8.70 -13.20
CA GLN A 112 -18.55 7.30 -12.79
C GLN A 112 -17.63 7.09 -11.59
N ILE A 113 -17.96 6.09 -10.76
CA ILE A 113 -17.10 5.57 -9.70
C ILE A 113 -16.86 4.08 -9.97
N ARG A 114 -15.61 3.64 -9.77
CA ARG A 114 -15.25 2.23 -9.82
C ARG A 114 -14.71 1.78 -8.48
N ILE A 115 -15.36 0.78 -7.89
CA ILE A 115 -14.95 0.14 -6.65
C ILE A 115 -14.54 -1.29 -6.97
N LYS A 116 -13.46 -1.73 -6.36
CA LYS A 116 -12.97 -3.09 -6.40
C LYS A 116 -13.03 -3.64 -4.98
N SER A 117 -13.75 -4.74 -4.82
CA SER A 117 -13.88 -5.46 -3.56
C SER A 117 -13.27 -6.83 -3.70
N PHE A 118 -12.33 -7.15 -2.81
CA PHE A 118 -11.55 -8.38 -2.87
C PHE A 118 -11.66 -9.17 -1.57
N GLN A 119 -12.05 -10.44 -1.67
CA GLN A 119 -12.04 -11.33 -0.51
C GLN A 119 -10.65 -11.95 -0.32
N PRO A 120 -9.98 -11.74 0.83
CA PRO A 120 -8.67 -12.34 1.07
C PRO A 120 -8.76 -13.88 1.22
N ILE A 121 -7.88 -14.60 0.53
CA ILE A 121 -7.86 -16.08 0.46
C ILE A 121 -7.56 -16.76 1.81
N SER A 122 -6.87 -16.09 2.76
CA SER A 122 -6.36 -16.79 3.94
C SER A 122 -6.34 -16.00 5.24
N LEU A 123 -6.41 -16.74 6.34
CA LEU A 123 -6.20 -16.32 7.74
C LEU A 123 -4.98 -15.40 7.90
N ILE A 124 -3.96 -15.54 7.04
CA ILE A 124 -2.76 -14.72 7.06
C ILE A 124 -3.06 -13.26 6.72
N SER A 125 -3.96 -12.98 5.77
CA SER A 125 -4.33 -11.61 5.41
C SER A 125 -5.19 -10.96 6.49
N PHE A 126 -6.07 -11.74 7.13
CA PHE A 126 -6.85 -11.32 8.29
C PHE A 126 -5.95 -11.02 9.50
N VAL A 127 -4.94 -11.84 9.75
CA VAL A 127 -3.92 -11.62 10.80
C VAL A 127 -3.01 -10.43 10.48
N MET A 128 -2.88 -10.04 9.21
CA MET A 128 -2.09 -8.87 8.79
C MET A 128 -2.90 -7.56 8.79
N SER A 129 -4.21 -7.57 9.07
CA SER A 129 -5.00 -6.35 9.15
C SER A 129 -4.55 -5.49 10.34
N GLU A 130 -4.61 -4.16 10.20
CA GLU A 130 -4.31 -3.23 11.30
C GLU A 130 -5.20 -3.49 12.52
N GLU A 131 -6.46 -3.84 12.29
CA GLU A 131 -7.44 -4.15 13.33
C GLU A 131 -7.05 -5.37 14.20
N MET A 132 -6.56 -6.46 13.57
CA MET A 132 -6.08 -7.64 14.31
C MET A 132 -4.74 -7.37 14.99
N ASN A 133 -3.86 -6.59 14.35
CA ASN A 133 -2.57 -6.20 14.94
C ASN A 133 -2.75 -5.32 16.17
N GLU A 134 -3.69 -4.37 16.13
CA GLU A 134 -4.07 -3.59 17.30
C GLU A 134 -4.66 -4.47 18.39
N ARG A 135 -5.51 -5.44 18.05
CA ARG A 135 -6.08 -6.38 19.01
C ARG A 135 -5.00 -7.25 19.67
N ILE A 136 -4.01 -7.70 18.90
CA ILE A 136 -2.84 -8.43 19.40
C ILE A 136 -1.95 -7.52 20.28
N ASN A 137 -1.76 -6.26 19.91
CA ASN A 137 -0.98 -5.33 20.72
C ASN A 137 -1.67 -5.02 22.05
N ARG A 138 -2.99 -4.81 22.06
CA ARG A 138 -3.79 -4.66 23.29
C ARG A 138 -3.70 -5.90 24.20
N LEU A 139 -3.74 -7.10 23.62
CA LEU A 139 -3.58 -8.37 24.36
C LEU A 139 -2.15 -8.59 24.88
N LYS A 140 -1.14 -8.04 24.21
CA LYS A 140 0.26 -8.06 24.67
C LYS A 140 0.51 -7.04 25.77
N GLU A 141 -0.12 -5.88 25.71
CA GLU A 141 -0.05 -4.85 26.74
C GLU A 141 -0.73 -5.31 28.04
N GLN A 142 -1.77 -6.14 27.95
CA GLN A 142 -2.42 -6.75 29.12
C GLN A 142 -1.62 -7.90 29.76
N ASN A 143 -0.59 -8.43 29.11
CA ASN A 143 0.21 -9.56 29.61
C ASN A 143 1.66 -9.18 29.98
N CYS A 144 1.91 -7.93 30.34
CA CYS A 144 3.22 -7.53 30.88
C CYS A 144 3.19 -7.53 32.42
N ASN A 145 3.12 -8.75 32.97
CA ASN A 145 3.65 -9.14 34.28
C ASN A 145 3.69 -10.67 34.28
N ASP A 146 4.70 -11.25 33.63
CA ASP A 146 5.46 -12.37 34.20
C ASP A 146 6.59 -12.76 33.25
N GLN A 147 7.79 -12.78 33.82
CA GLN A 147 9.01 -13.18 33.15
C GLN A 147 9.09 -14.70 33.01
N GLN A 148 9.69 -15.11 31.87
CA GLN A 148 10.39 -16.38 31.64
C GLN A 148 9.55 -17.66 31.50
N ILE A 149 10.13 -18.61 30.75
CA ILE A 149 9.63 -19.94 30.33
C ILE A 149 8.83 -19.84 29.01
N LYS A 150 9.33 -20.23 27.84
CA LYS A 150 9.89 -21.54 27.49
C LYS A 150 10.64 -21.46 26.15
N LEU A 151 11.96 -21.67 26.19
CA LEU A 151 12.67 -22.30 25.08
C LEU A 151 12.09 -23.71 24.88
N GLN A 152 12.17 -24.23 23.64
CA GLN A 152 11.74 -25.56 23.20
C GLN A 152 10.28 -25.68 22.72
N LYS A 153 10.00 -25.12 21.53
CA LYS A 153 9.04 -25.70 20.55
C LYS A 153 9.18 -25.10 19.15
N ASP A 154 10.42 -24.81 18.74
CA ASP A 154 10.71 -24.05 17.51
C ASP A 154 11.37 -24.88 16.39
N GLN A 155 11.25 -26.21 16.41
CA GLN A 155 11.92 -27.08 15.43
C GLN A 155 11.05 -27.75 14.36
N GLU A 156 9.73 -27.54 14.30
CA GLU A 156 8.94 -28.21 13.24
C GLU A 156 8.05 -27.32 12.35
N ASN A 157 7.83 -26.04 12.67
CA ASN A 157 6.98 -25.17 11.83
C ASN A 157 7.71 -24.19 10.89
N GLN A 158 9.04 -24.29 10.76
CA GLN A 158 9.82 -23.44 9.85
C GLN A 158 9.77 -23.85 8.37
N LYS A 159 8.85 -24.72 7.95
CA LYS A 159 8.71 -25.11 6.54
C LYS A 159 7.73 -24.26 5.72
N GLN A 160 7.03 -23.29 6.29
CA GLN A 160 6.08 -22.50 5.49
C GLN A 160 5.91 -21.02 5.90
N CYS A 161 7.02 -20.28 6.06
CA CYS A 161 7.00 -18.82 5.84
C CYS A 161 8.42 -18.25 5.70
N ARG A 162 9.11 -18.48 4.57
CA ARG A 162 10.34 -17.73 4.26
C ARG A 162 10.00 -16.37 3.65
N ARG A 163 9.31 -15.51 4.39
CA ARG A 163 9.42 -14.07 4.13
C ARG A 163 10.86 -13.71 4.50
N ILE A 164 11.70 -13.46 3.50
CA ILE A 164 13.12 -13.16 3.70
C ILE A 164 13.19 -11.97 4.64
N LYS A 165 13.71 -12.19 5.86
CA LYS A 165 13.95 -11.14 6.86
C LYS A 165 14.61 -9.95 6.15
N GLU A 166 13.93 -8.81 6.10
CA GLU A 166 14.47 -7.63 5.45
C GLU A 166 15.79 -7.23 6.09
N ARG A 167 16.81 -7.04 5.25
CA ARG A 167 18.18 -6.77 5.69
C ARG A 167 18.41 -5.27 5.77
N ARG A 168 19.29 -4.85 6.69
CA ARG A 168 19.72 -3.45 6.81
C ARG A 168 20.60 -3.03 5.64
N ILE A 169 20.56 -1.75 5.28
CA ILE A 169 21.36 -1.18 4.18
C ILE A 169 22.85 -1.37 4.43
N GLY A 170 23.33 -1.12 5.66
CA GLY A 170 24.72 -1.35 6.03
C GLY A 170 25.16 -2.82 5.85
N TYR A 171 24.29 -3.77 6.24
CA TYR A 171 24.57 -5.20 6.10
C TYR A 171 24.72 -5.62 4.64
N ILE A 172 23.83 -5.16 3.75
CA ILE A 172 23.90 -5.54 2.34
C ILE A 172 25.11 -4.90 1.64
N ILE A 173 25.51 -3.68 2.03
CA ILE A 173 26.70 -3.01 1.48
C ILE A 173 27.95 -3.80 1.85
N GLU A 174 28.09 -4.16 3.13
CA GLU A 174 29.22 -4.96 3.61
C GLU A 174 29.30 -6.30 2.87
N LYS A 175 28.17 -6.97 2.71
CA LYS A 175 28.12 -8.28 2.05
C LYS A 175 28.41 -8.22 0.56
N VAL A 176 27.88 -7.22 -0.15
CA VAL A 176 28.20 -6.99 -1.58
C VAL A 176 29.67 -6.61 -1.75
N SER A 177 30.24 -5.83 -0.83
CA SER A 177 31.66 -5.47 -0.83
C SER A 177 32.54 -6.69 -0.65
N LYS A 178 32.30 -7.50 0.40
CA LYS A 178 33.02 -8.77 0.64
C LYS A 178 32.89 -9.73 -0.54
N TRP A 179 31.70 -9.86 -1.11
CA TRP A 179 31.46 -10.69 -2.29
C TRP A 179 32.30 -10.28 -3.50
N ARG A 180 32.42 -8.97 -3.76
CA ARG A 180 33.26 -8.44 -4.84
C ARG A 180 34.75 -8.52 -4.53
N GLN A 181 35.12 -8.43 -3.25
CA GLN A 181 36.49 -8.64 -2.80
C GLN A 181 36.96 -10.09 -3.09
N TYR A 182 36.15 -11.09 -2.72
CA TYR A 182 36.43 -12.49 -3.04
C TYR A 182 36.56 -12.76 -4.54
N TYR A 183 35.77 -12.07 -5.36
CA TYR A 183 35.84 -12.18 -6.82
C TYR A 183 37.10 -11.53 -7.41
N ASN A 184 37.45 -10.33 -6.95
CA ASN A 184 38.62 -9.59 -7.44
C ASN A 184 39.95 -10.26 -7.05
N GLY A 185 39.93 -11.07 -5.99
CA GLY A 185 41.06 -11.80 -5.45
C GLY A 185 41.38 -11.32 -4.04
N ILE A 186 41.61 -12.27 -3.15
CA ILE A 186 42.09 -12.01 -1.80
C ILE A 186 43.35 -12.82 -1.53
N ILE A 187 44.23 -12.25 -0.72
CA ILE A 187 45.41 -12.94 -0.23
C ILE A 187 44.96 -13.78 0.96
N ILE A 188 44.98 -15.11 0.80
CA ILE A 188 44.80 -16.06 1.89
C ILE A 188 46.09 -16.85 1.96
N ASP A 189 46.73 -16.87 3.12
CA ASP A 189 47.94 -17.66 3.37
C ASP A 189 49.10 -17.36 2.40
N GLY A 190 49.22 -16.10 1.96
CA GLY A 190 50.28 -15.64 1.04
C GLY A 190 49.99 -15.87 -0.44
N GLU A 191 48.94 -16.62 -0.78
CA GLU A 191 48.52 -16.86 -2.17
C GLU A 191 47.35 -15.98 -2.60
N ASN A 192 47.40 -15.44 -3.82
CA ASN A 192 46.31 -14.66 -4.38
C ASN A 192 45.23 -15.60 -4.95
N LYS A 193 44.17 -15.81 -4.18
CA LYS A 193 43.07 -16.70 -4.55
C LYS A 193 41.88 -15.88 -5.03
N ARG A 194 41.51 -16.06 -6.30
CA ARG A 194 40.28 -15.55 -6.90
C ARG A 194 39.19 -16.59 -6.80
N PHE A 195 38.03 -16.20 -6.29
CA PHE A 195 36.85 -17.07 -6.22
C PHE A 195 35.91 -16.73 -7.37
N THR A 196 35.22 -17.73 -7.89
CA THR A 196 34.09 -17.47 -8.80
C THR A 196 32.97 -16.75 -8.04
N LEU A 197 32.07 -16.09 -8.77
CA LEU A 197 30.93 -15.39 -8.16
C LEU A 197 30.04 -16.33 -7.32
N GLU A 198 29.93 -17.59 -7.72
CA GLU A 198 29.14 -18.61 -7.02
C GLU A 198 29.81 -19.02 -5.70
N GLU A 199 31.12 -19.26 -5.73
CA GLU A 199 31.90 -19.63 -4.53
C GLU A 199 31.99 -18.47 -3.54
N ALA A 200 32.18 -17.25 -4.05
CA ALA A 200 32.15 -16.04 -3.26
C ALA A 200 30.78 -15.85 -2.58
N ALA A 201 29.68 -16.16 -3.28
CA ALA A 201 28.32 -16.08 -2.73
C ALA A 201 28.12 -17.08 -1.58
N LYS A 202 28.61 -18.32 -1.74
CA LYS A 202 28.65 -19.34 -0.68
C LYS A 202 29.40 -18.84 0.55
N LYS A 203 30.58 -18.22 0.37
CA LYS A 203 31.38 -17.66 1.48
C LYS A 203 30.68 -16.55 2.26
N VAL A 204 29.90 -15.69 1.59
CA VAL A 204 29.17 -14.62 2.29
C VAL A 204 27.83 -15.07 2.89
N ASN A 205 27.44 -16.33 2.67
CA ASN A 205 26.20 -16.96 3.10
C ASN A 205 24.93 -16.25 2.59
N ILE A 206 24.95 -15.88 1.30
CA ILE A 206 23.83 -15.23 0.61
C ILE A 206 23.75 -15.80 -0.79
N SER A 207 22.54 -16.06 -1.29
CA SER A 207 22.38 -16.49 -2.67
C SER A 207 22.91 -15.44 -3.65
N LYS A 208 23.56 -15.89 -4.72
CA LYS A 208 24.07 -15.02 -5.79
C LYS A 208 23.00 -14.10 -6.35
N LYS A 209 21.80 -14.63 -6.63
CA LYS A 209 20.64 -13.85 -7.09
C LYS A 209 20.32 -12.65 -6.18
N SER A 210 20.38 -12.82 -4.86
CA SER A 210 20.13 -11.72 -3.93
C SER A 210 21.29 -10.72 -3.90
N LEU A 211 22.53 -11.17 -4.00
CA LEU A 211 23.70 -10.28 -4.08
C LEU A 211 23.71 -9.44 -5.36
N ASP A 212 23.30 -10.03 -6.49
CA ASP A 212 23.11 -9.33 -7.75
C ASP A 212 22.03 -8.24 -7.63
N ASP A 213 20.86 -8.56 -7.05
CA ASP A 213 19.82 -7.55 -6.78
C ASP A 213 20.34 -6.42 -5.89
N TYR A 214 20.98 -6.74 -4.77
CA TYR A 214 21.53 -5.73 -3.86
C TYR A 214 22.55 -4.84 -4.55
N GLN A 215 23.43 -5.40 -5.38
CA GLN A 215 24.42 -4.62 -6.10
C GLN A 215 23.77 -3.66 -7.10
N ILE A 216 22.75 -4.10 -7.83
CA ILE A 216 22.00 -3.23 -8.77
C ILE A 216 21.33 -2.08 -8.00
N GLN A 217 20.70 -2.37 -6.85
CA GLN A 217 20.06 -1.36 -6.01
C GLN A 217 21.08 -0.34 -5.47
N ILE A 218 22.24 -0.80 -5.00
CA ILE A 218 23.31 0.08 -4.51
C ILE A 218 23.85 0.96 -5.65
N LYS A 219 24.10 0.39 -6.84
CA LYS A 219 24.54 1.16 -8.02
C LYS A 219 23.54 2.25 -8.39
N LYS A 220 22.24 1.92 -8.42
CA LYS A 220 21.17 2.89 -8.71
C LYS A 220 21.06 3.96 -7.62
N GLY A 221 21.12 3.58 -6.35
CA GLY A 221 21.12 4.51 -5.23
C GLY A 221 22.26 5.52 -5.33
N ARG A 222 23.49 5.06 -5.63
CA ARG A 222 24.64 5.95 -5.87
C ARG A 222 24.39 6.89 -7.06
N LYS A 223 23.87 6.37 -8.17
CA LYS A 223 23.54 7.16 -9.38
C LYS A 223 22.50 8.27 -9.11
N PHE A 224 21.62 8.05 -8.14
CA PHE A 224 20.56 9.00 -7.76
C PHE A 224 20.91 9.84 -6.52
N GLY A 225 22.14 9.76 -6.00
CA GLY A 225 22.58 10.56 -4.85
C GLY A 225 22.03 10.10 -3.49
N PHE A 226 21.70 8.81 -3.33
CA PHE A 226 21.23 8.28 -2.05
C PHE A 226 22.33 8.35 -0.97
N ASN A 227 22.00 8.89 0.21
CA ASN A 227 22.94 8.97 1.33
C ASN A 227 22.98 7.65 2.12
N PHE A 228 23.94 6.77 1.79
CA PHE A 228 24.08 5.47 2.45
C PHE A 228 24.58 5.53 3.89
N ASN A 229 25.21 6.64 4.30
CA ASN A 229 25.75 6.79 5.66
C ASN A 229 24.64 7.07 6.66
N GLU A 230 23.74 8.00 6.33
CA GLU A 230 22.57 8.33 7.16
C GLU A 230 21.63 7.14 7.29
N HIS A 231 21.32 6.46 6.17
CA HIS A 231 20.37 5.35 6.16
C HIS A 231 20.99 3.97 6.44
N LYS A 232 22.21 3.90 7.01
CA LYS A 232 22.94 2.62 7.19
C LYS A 232 22.17 1.61 8.06
N ASN A 233 21.47 2.10 9.09
CA ASN A 233 20.73 1.27 10.04
C ASN A 233 19.31 0.92 9.57
N GLU A 234 18.84 1.56 8.50
CA GLU A 234 17.51 1.36 7.96
C GLU A 234 17.44 0.11 7.08
N LYS A 235 16.20 -0.31 6.80
CA LYS A 235 15.93 -1.48 5.97
C LYS A 235 16.15 -1.17 4.50
N VAL A 236 16.58 -2.17 3.72
CA VAL A 236 16.79 -2.06 2.26
C VAL A 236 15.56 -1.57 1.49
N GLY A 237 14.35 -1.72 2.06
CA GLY A 237 13.11 -1.20 1.48
C GLY A 237 13.18 0.31 1.20
N VAL A 238 13.84 1.10 2.05
CA VAL A 238 13.99 2.55 1.88
C VAL A 238 14.80 2.88 0.63
N LEU A 239 15.92 2.17 0.43
CA LEU A 239 16.74 2.29 -0.78
C LEU A 239 15.93 1.92 -2.04
N ARG A 240 15.14 0.85 -1.99
CA ARG A 240 14.31 0.41 -3.13
C ARG A 240 13.24 1.43 -3.48
N ALA A 241 12.56 1.98 -2.48
CA ALA A 241 11.54 3.01 -2.67
C ALA A 241 12.14 4.29 -3.29
N PHE A 242 13.30 4.73 -2.78
CA PHE A 242 14.03 5.88 -3.33
C PHE A 242 14.44 5.68 -4.78
N VAL A 243 15.00 4.51 -5.11
CA VAL A 243 15.40 4.15 -6.49
C VAL A 243 14.18 4.12 -7.42
N LYS A 244 13.04 3.56 -6.97
CA LYS A 244 11.80 3.51 -7.75
C LYS A 244 11.31 4.92 -8.08
N LYS A 245 11.18 5.80 -7.07
CA LYS A 245 10.74 7.19 -7.22
C LYS A 245 11.59 7.94 -8.26
N ASN A 246 12.92 7.87 -8.13
CA ASN A 246 13.83 8.58 -9.05
C ASN A 246 13.93 7.96 -10.44
N SER A 247 13.71 6.64 -10.58
CA SER A 247 13.65 5.99 -11.90
C SER A 247 12.42 6.40 -12.71
N CYS A 248 11.30 6.71 -12.05
CA CYS A 248 10.11 7.25 -12.71
C CYS A 248 10.28 8.72 -13.11
N LEU A 249 10.94 9.53 -12.26
CA LEU A 249 11.18 10.96 -12.54
C LEU A 249 12.08 11.19 -13.77
N LYS A 250 13.10 10.33 -13.99
CA LYS A 250 13.92 10.42 -15.21
C LYS A 250 13.17 10.05 -16.48
N LYS A 251 12.21 9.13 -16.44
CA LYS A 251 11.38 8.80 -17.60
C LYS A 251 10.48 9.97 -18.01
N LYS A 252 9.96 10.73 -17.05
CA LYS A 252 9.16 11.94 -17.31
C LYS A 252 9.97 13.06 -17.96
N LYS A 253 11.22 13.29 -17.51
CA LYS A 253 12.09 14.33 -18.11
C LYS A 253 12.51 14.03 -19.56
N ILE A 254 12.75 12.75 -19.90
CA ILE A 254 13.19 12.35 -21.24
C ILE A 254 12.03 12.35 -22.26
N GLN A 255 10.77 12.36 -21.81
CA GLN A 255 9.59 12.46 -22.69
C GLN A 255 9.10 13.90 -22.91
N LEU A 256 9.72 14.86 -22.22
CA LEU A 256 9.39 16.29 -22.26
C LEU A 256 10.46 17.14 -22.97
N GLU A 257 11.51 16.49 -23.48
CA GLU A 257 12.52 17.04 -24.39
C GLU A 257 12.36 16.38 -25.75
#